data_AF-A0A7C3E215-F1
#
_entry.id   AF-A0A7C3E215-F1
#
_cell.length_a   1.000
_cell.length_b   1.000
_cell.length_c   1.000
_cell.angle_alpha   90.00
_cell.angle_beta   90.00
_cell.angle_gamma   90.00
#
_symmetry.space_group_name_H-M   'P 1'
#
loop_
_entity.id
_entity.type
_entity.pdbx_description
1 polymer ?
#
loop_
_entity_poly.entity_id
_entity_poly.type
_entity_poly.pdbx_seq_one_letter_code
_entity_poly.pdbx_strand_id
1 'polypeptide(L)'
;MAAALIMPWSSEYEDYLRDESRAVGSADYISFPLTEEDVVDALKYTAGSGTAITTQGARTGIVGGAVPNGGLVLNLSRMKRIGEIVKDERTG
;
A
#
# COMPACT_ATOMS: atom_id res chain seq x y z
N MET A 1 14.88 16.25 2.79
CA MET A 1 14.69 15.80 1.40
C MET A 1 13.42 14.96 1.38
N ALA A 2 12.43 15.29 0.55
CA ALA A 2 11.30 14.41 0.33
C ALA A 2 11.81 13.17 -0.40
N ALA A 3 11.71 11.99 0.21
CA ALA A 3 11.99 10.74 -0.49
C ALA A 3 11.03 10.62 -1.68
N ALA A 4 11.47 9.97 -2.76
CA ALA A 4 10.58 9.65 -3.87
C ALA A 4 9.40 8.83 -3.33
N LEU A 5 8.18 9.36 -3.46
CA LEU A 5 6.95 8.72 -3.00
C LEU A 5 6.71 7.36 -3.64
N ILE A 6 7.13 7.22 -4.91
CA ILE A 6 7.08 5.98 -5.68
C ILE A 6 8.51 5.50 -5.91
N MET A 7 8.81 4.31 -5.43
CA MET A 7 10.10 3.65 -5.58
C MET A 7 9.99 2.57 -6.66
N PRO A 8 10.93 2.47 -7.62
CA PRO A 8 10.99 1.31 -8.49
C PRO A 8 11.24 0.06 -7.66
N TRP A 9 10.73 -1.07 -8.13
CA TRP A 9 10.94 -2.33 -7.44
C TRP A 9 12.42 -2.69 -7.29
N SER A 10 12.78 -3.27 -6.16
CA SER A 10 14.12 -3.78 -5.86
C SER A 10 14.02 -5.03 -4.97
N SER A 11 15.10 -5.80 -4.87
CA SER A 11 15.14 -7.02 -4.03
C SER A 11 14.95 -6.73 -2.54
N GLU A 12 15.12 -5.48 -2.08
CA GLU A 12 14.87 -5.10 -0.68
C GLU A 12 13.37 -5.17 -0.31
N TYR A 13 12.49 -5.25 -1.32
CA TYR A 13 11.03 -5.27 -1.15
C TYR A 13 10.40 -6.65 -1.35
N GLU A 14 11.18 -7.74 -1.47
CA GLU A 14 10.65 -9.09 -1.73
C GLU A 14 9.56 -9.53 -0.73
N ASP A 15 9.69 -9.18 0.54
CA ASP A 15 8.72 -9.50 1.58
C ASP A 15 7.33 -8.87 1.36
N TYR A 16 7.24 -7.83 0.52
CA TYR A 16 5.98 -7.15 0.17
C TYR A 16 5.23 -7.88 -0.96
N LEU A 17 5.79 -8.93 -1.57
CA LEU A 17 5.10 -9.74 -2.58
C LEU A 17 4.22 -10.83 -1.98
N ARG A 18 4.18 -10.95 -0.65
CA ARG A 18 3.56 -12.06 0.06
C ARG A 18 2.62 -11.58 1.16
N ASP A 19 1.62 -12.40 1.43
CA ASP A 19 0.82 -12.39 2.65
C ASP A 19 0.78 -13.81 3.25
N GLU A 20 0.00 -14.02 4.30
CA GLU A 20 -0.11 -15.31 4.99
C GLU A 20 -0.84 -16.39 4.18
N SER A 21 -1.27 -16.11 2.94
CA SER A 21 -1.81 -17.12 2.02
C SER A 21 -0.76 -18.06 1.43
N ARG A 22 0.53 -17.72 1.57
CA ARG A 22 1.68 -18.38 0.91
C ARG A 22 1.78 -18.13 -0.60
N ALA A 23 0.87 -17.35 -1.19
CA ALA A 23 1.03 -16.90 -2.57
C ALA A 23 2.16 -15.86 -2.66
N VAL A 24 2.77 -15.79 -3.86
CA VAL A 24 3.82 -14.82 -4.18
C VAL A 24 3.42 -14.10 -5.45
N GLY A 25 3.42 -12.78 -5.38
CA GLY A 25 3.05 -11.88 -6.46
C GLY A 25 4.23 -11.28 -7.21
N SER A 26 3.95 -10.23 -7.97
CA SER A 26 4.94 -9.37 -8.61
C SER A 26 4.53 -7.90 -8.49
N ALA A 27 5.47 -6.97 -8.59
CA ALA A 27 5.22 -5.55 -8.58
C ALA A 27 6.31 -4.79 -9.34
N ASP A 28 5.94 -3.66 -9.93
CA ASP A 28 6.84 -2.77 -10.67
C ASP A 28 7.35 -1.63 -9.78
N TYR A 29 6.52 -1.23 -8.81
CA TYR A 29 6.77 -0.12 -7.90
C TYR A 29 6.24 -0.42 -6.50
N ILE A 30 6.77 0.31 -5.52
CA ILE A 30 6.25 0.33 -4.15
C ILE A 30 6.19 1.77 -3.62
N SER A 31 5.22 2.04 -2.74
CA SER A 31 5.07 3.31 -2.03
C SER A 31 4.80 3.09 -0.54
N PHE A 32 5.37 3.96 0.28
CA PHE A 32 5.19 3.98 1.73
C PHE A 32 4.67 5.35 2.20
N PRO A 33 3.41 5.70 1.92
CA PRO A 33 2.83 6.99 2.28
C PRO A 33 2.87 7.24 3.79
N LEU A 34 2.98 8.52 4.16
CA LEU A 34 2.90 9.00 5.54
C LEU A 34 1.61 9.80 5.77
N THR A 35 1.06 10.37 4.72
CA THR A 35 -0.10 11.28 4.75
C THR A 35 -1.16 10.87 3.72
N GLU A 36 -2.36 11.44 3.85
CA GLU A 36 -3.41 11.30 2.83
C GLU A 36 -2.98 11.91 1.48
N GLU A 37 -2.20 12.99 1.51
CA GLU A 37 -1.68 13.64 0.31
C GLU A 37 -0.72 12.71 -0.45
N ASP A 38 0.15 11.99 0.27
CA ASP A 38 1.01 10.95 -0.32
C ASP A 38 0.18 9.85 -1.01
N VAL A 39 -0.94 9.44 -0.42
CA VAL A 39 -1.84 8.45 -1.05
C VAL A 39 -2.43 9.02 -2.33
N VAL A 40 -2.96 10.25 -2.27
CA VAL A 40 -3.55 10.92 -3.44
C VAL A 40 -2.54 11.03 -4.58
N ASP A 41 -1.31 11.41 -4.28
CA ASP A 41 -0.26 11.56 -5.29
C ASP A 41 0.18 10.22 -5.88
N ALA A 42 0.20 9.16 -5.07
CA ALA A 42 0.44 7.81 -5.57
C ALA A 42 -0.67 7.32 -6.51
N LEU A 43 -1.94 7.64 -6.21
CA LEU A 43 -3.07 7.32 -7.08
C LEU A 43 -3.05 8.15 -8.39
N LYS A 44 -2.68 9.43 -8.33
CA LYS A 44 -2.51 10.26 -9.55
C LYS A 44 -1.42 9.72 -10.45
N TYR A 45 -0.32 9.24 -9.88
CA TYR A 45 0.80 8.65 -10.63
C TYR A 45 0.35 7.45 -11.48
N THR A 46 -0.51 6.58 -10.94
CA THR A 46 -0.98 5.38 -11.64
C THR A 46 -2.17 5.64 -12.56
N ALA A 47 -2.93 6.72 -12.32
CA ALA A 47 -4.13 7.04 -13.10
C ALA A 47 -3.87 7.22 -14.60
N GLY A 48 -2.75 7.84 -14.97
CA GLY A 48 -2.42 8.12 -16.39
C GLY A 48 -2.05 6.88 -17.21
N SER A 49 -1.54 5.84 -16.57
CA SER A 49 -1.05 4.61 -17.21
C SER A 49 -1.97 3.40 -17.01
N GLY A 50 -3.01 3.52 -16.18
CA GLY A 50 -3.86 2.39 -15.79
C GLY A 50 -3.11 1.34 -14.96
N THR A 51 -2.03 1.74 -14.27
CA THR A 51 -1.22 0.84 -13.47
C THR A 51 -2.06 0.26 -12.32
N ALA A 52 -2.11 -1.07 -12.23
CA ALA A 52 -2.81 -1.77 -11.15
C ALA A 52 -2.23 -1.38 -9.77
N ILE A 53 -3.08 -1.38 -8.75
CA ILE A 53 -2.68 -1.03 -7.39
C ILE A 53 -3.09 -2.15 -6.45
N THR A 54 -2.17 -2.55 -5.59
CA THR A 54 -2.45 -3.45 -4.47
C THR A 54 -2.22 -2.71 -3.17
N THR A 55 -3.29 -2.49 -2.41
CA THR A 55 -3.24 -1.85 -1.10
C THR A 55 -2.83 -2.85 -0.03
N GLN A 56 -1.89 -2.48 0.82
CA GLN A 56 -1.40 -3.32 1.90
C GLN A 56 -1.49 -2.64 3.26
N GLY A 57 -2.18 -3.29 4.20
CA GLY A 57 -2.06 -3.03 5.63
C GLY A 57 -0.97 -3.91 6.26
N ALA A 58 -1.38 -4.76 7.20
CA ALA A 58 -0.47 -5.68 7.91
C ALA A 58 -0.12 -6.97 7.13
N ARG A 59 -0.78 -7.25 5.99
CA ARG A 59 -0.58 -8.45 5.16
C ARG A 59 -0.81 -9.79 5.87
N THR A 60 -1.66 -9.83 6.89
CA THR A 60 -2.00 -11.07 7.62
C THR A 60 -3.16 -11.86 7.01
N GLY A 61 -3.69 -11.42 5.86
CA GLY A 61 -4.76 -12.11 5.15
C GLY A 61 -4.27 -13.45 4.58
N ILE A 62 -5.15 -14.45 4.61
CA ILE A 62 -4.83 -15.83 4.16
C ILE A 62 -5.39 -16.16 2.77
N VAL A 63 -6.00 -15.20 2.08
CA VAL A 63 -6.67 -15.38 0.79
C VAL A 63 -5.95 -14.68 -0.37
N GLY A 64 -4.75 -14.13 -0.15
CA GLY A 64 -3.97 -13.45 -1.19
C GLY A 64 -4.39 -12.01 -1.46
N GLY A 65 -5.25 -11.42 -0.61
CA GLY A 65 -5.81 -10.08 -0.83
C GLY A 65 -4.78 -8.95 -0.76
N ALA A 66 -3.61 -9.21 -0.17
CA ALA A 66 -2.49 -8.26 -0.15
C ALA A 66 -1.37 -8.64 -1.14
N VAL A 67 -1.51 -9.71 -1.93
CA VAL A 67 -0.51 -10.17 -2.89
C VAL A 67 -0.66 -9.39 -4.21
N PRO A 68 0.37 -8.69 -4.69
CA PRO A 68 0.28 -7.89 -5.90
C PRO A 68 0.37 -8.72 -7.18
N ASN A 69 -0.21 -8.20 -8.27
CA ASN A 69 -0.15 -8.81 -9.60
C ASN A 69 0.34 -7.78 -10.62
N GLY A 70 1.58 -7.32 -10.43
CA GLY A 70 2.18 -6.20 -11.14
C GLY A 70 1.79 -4.84 -10.55
N GLY A 71 2.29 -3.76 -11.16
CA GLY A 71 1.93 -2.39 -10.84
C GLY A 71 2.49 -1.89 -9.51
N LEU A 72 1.69 -1.09 -8.81
CA LEU A 72 2.10 -0.38 -7.59
C LEU A 72 1.61 -1.10 -6.34
N VAL A 73 2.54 -1.45 -5.46
CA VAL A 73 2.23 -1.77 -4.05
C VAL A 73 2.07 -0.47 -3.27
N LEU A 74 0.87 -0.22 -2.73
CA LEU A 74 0.60 0.91 -1.83
C LEU A 74 0.57 0.40 -0.38
N ASN A 75 1.69 0.53 0.33
CA ASN A 75 1.85 -0.03 1.67
C ASN A 75 1.63 1.03 2.77
N LEU A 76 0.54 0.89 3.52
CA LEU A 76 0.10 1.87 4.52
C LEU A 76 0.77 1.69 5.90
N SER A 77 1.75 0.80 6.04
CA SER A 77 2.35 0.47 7.35
C SER A 77 3.04 1.65 8.06
N ARG A 78 3.35 2.73 7.33
CA ARG A 78 3.92 3.96 7.87
C ARG A 78 2.87 5.03 8.24
N MET A 79 1.61 4.88 7.82
CA MET A 79 0.49 5.76 8.19
C MET A 79 -0.03 5.40 9.59
N LYS A 80 0.73 5.77 10.62
CA LYS A 80 0.49 5.35 12.03
C LYS A 80 -0.28 6.36 12.87
N ARG A 81 -0.61 7.54 12.33
CA ARG A 81 -1.34 8.57 13.08
C ARG A 81 -2.77 8.08 13.32
N ILE A 82 -3.16 7.99 14.59
CA ILE A 82 -4.55 7.78 15.00
C ILE A 82 -5.17 9.17 15.24
N GLY A 83 -6.34 9.42 14.66
CA GLY A 83 -7.10 10.66 14.87
C GLY A 83 -7.72 10.72 16.26
N GLU A 84 -8.58 11.73 16.48
CA GLU A 84 -9.38 11.79 17.71
C GLU A 84 -10.34 10.59 17.76
N ILE A 85 -10.39 9.93 18.92
CA ILE A 85 -11.34 8.85 19.16
C ILE A 85 -12.63 9.48 19.66
N VAL A 86 -13.59 9.61 18.75
CA VAL A 86 -14.95 10.07 19.04
C VAL A 86 -15.91 8.89 19.02
N LYS A 87 -16.92 8.96 19.90
CA LYS A 87 -18.00 7.99 19.97
C LYS A 87 -18.96 8.24 18.79
N ASP A 88 -19.29 7.22 18.01
CA ASP A 88 -20.24 7.37 16.89
C ASP A 88 -21.66 7.44 17.46
N GLU A 89 -22.24 8.64 17.52
CA GLU A 89 -23.59 8.88 18.04
C GLU A 89 -24.68 8.07 17.33
N ARG A 90 -24.44 7.60 16.10
CA ARG A 90 -25.39 6.80 15.32
C ARG A 90 -25.27 5.29 15.60
N THR A 91 -24.10 4.79 16.00
CA THR A 91 -23.86 3.33 16.11
C THR A 91 -23.34 2.83 17.45
N GLY A 92 -22.91 3.69 18.37
CA GLY A 92 -22.35 3.25 19.65
C GLY A 92 -21.15 4.08 20.02
#